data_AF-A0A1M4MVI9-F1
#
_entry.id   AF-A0A1M4MVI9-F1
#
_cell.length_a   1.000
_cell.length_b   1.000
_cell.length_c   1.000
_cell.angle_alpha   90.00
_cell.angle_beta   90.00
_cell.angle_gamma   90.00
#
_symmetry.space_group_name_H-M   'P 1'
#
loop_
_entity.id
_entity.type
_entity.pdbx_description
1 polymer ?
#
loop_
_entity_poly.entity_id
_entity_poly.type
_entity_poly.pdbx_seq_one_letter_code
_entity_poly.pdbx_strand_id
1 'polypeptide(L)'
;MDQLTPAGTTLLNDLSHRYGLSEQAVRAMIDAVVRGGGTQAQFSIPELGGMGQWSLGGMTMVGDMFNTGLQATVSNLCGEISSAHAQSPLYERPQHTGSWQAQGNGASLTWSGGNWWPAELGQPSSSGSQNGLSYAIFPSCRRLATNLEGRITVYDTLDHSIGGVGQQQSGDASWTFTSQYGTVRLADMPVVNSVSVEPQSSESDQPTSEQALVEPSMRAQPEPVQSAPSSAQTVHGSLQDVEAIFSALEKLGQLKEMGVLTDEEFSTKKTELLARL
;
A
#
# COMPACT_ATOMS: atom_id res chain seq x y z
N MET A 1 -4.94 0.75 -18.25
CA MET A 1 -4.02 0.86 -19.39
C MET A 1 -3.33 2.19 -19.23
N ASP A 2 -2.15 2.20 -18.63
CA ASP A 2 -1.37 3.42 -18.44
C ASP A 2 -1.02 4.06 -19.80
N GLN A 3 -1.20 5.37 -19.89
CA GLN A 3 -0.82 6.14 -21.06
C GLN A 3 0.70 6.22 -21.16
N LEU A 4 1.26 6.03 -22.36
CA LEU A 4 2.69 6.31 -22.55
C LEU A 4 2.88 7.83 -22.57
N THR A 5 3.99 8.29 -21.99
CA THR A 5 4.38 9.70 -22.14
C THR A 5 4.71 10.01 -23.60
N PRO A 6 4.81 11.30 -23.98
CA PRO A 6 5.32 11.68 -25.31
C PRO A 6 6.67 11.04 -25.62
N ALA A 7 7.58 11.01 -24.64
CA ALA A 7 8.86 10.33 -24.75
C ALA A 7 8.71 8.81 -24.94
N GLY A 8 7.83 8.15 -24.18
CA GLY A 8 7.53 6.74 -24.36
C GLY A 8 6.93 6.41 -25.73
N THR A 9 6.08 7.29 -26.26
CA THR A 9 5.45 7.13 -27.57
C THR A 9 6.45 7.31 -28.71
N THR A 10 7.34 8.32 -28.61
CA THR A 10 8.45 8.49 -29.56
C THR A 10 9.39 7.28 -29.55
N LEU A 11 9.76 6.79 -28.37
CA LEU A 11 10.59 5.59 -28.22
C LEU A 11 9.91 4.36 -28.85
N LEU A 12 8.62 4.17 -28.61
CA LEU A 12 7.86 3.06 -29.19
C LEU A 12 7.91 3.08 -30.72
N ASN A 13 7.67 4.24 -31.34
CA ASN A 13 7.70 4.40 -32.80
C ASN A 13 9.11 4.19 -33.37
N ASP A 14 10.13 4.70 -32.69
CA ASP A 14 11.51 4.51 -33.11
C ASP A 14 11.93 3.03 -33.05
N LEU A 15 11.60 2.34 -31.95
CA LEU A 15 11.90 0.92 -31.77
C LEU A 15 11.10 0.04 -32.75
N SER A 16 9.83 0.35 -33.03
CA SER A 16 9.04 -0.42 -34.01
C SER A 16 9.66 -0.35 -35.41
N HIS A 17 10.08 0.84 -35.84
CA HIS A 17 10.75 1.04 -37.13
C HIS A 17 12.13 0.38 -37.21
N ARG A 18 12.96 0.50 -36.16
CA ARG A 18 14.33 -0.05 -36.16
C ARG A 18 14.36 -1.57 -36.11
N TYR A 19 13.49 -2.17 -35.30
CA TYR A 19 13.45 -3.61 -35.09
C TYR A 19 12.46 -4.34 -36.02
N GLY A 20 11.65 -3.60 -36.79
CA GLY A 20 10.65 -4.18 -37.69
C GLY A 20 9.53 -4.92 -36.95
N LEU A 21 9.24 -4.52 -35.72
CA LEU A 21 8.25 -5.15 -34.83
C LEU A 21 6.96 -4.34 -34.85
N SER A 22 5.83 -5.00 -34.56
CA SER A 22 4.56 -4.27 -34.40
C SER A 22 4.60 -3.33 -33.20
N GLU A 23 3.89 -2.21 -33.30
CA GLU A 23 3.74 -1.25 -32.18
C GLU A 23 3.20 -1.94 -30.91
N GLN A 24 2.32 -2.93 -31.07
CA GLN A 24 1.78 -3.72 -29.97
C GLN A 24 2.86 -4.58 -29.29
N ALA A 25 3.73 -5.23 -30.07
CA ALA A 25 4.85 -6.00 -29.55
C ALA A 25 5.82 -5.11 -28.77
N VAL A 26 6.21 -3.97 -29.33
CA VAL A 26 7.10 -3.01 -28.66
C VAL A 26 6.46 -2.44 -27.40
N ARG A 27 5.17 -2.10 -27.44
CA ARG A 27 4.44 -1.64 -26.25
C ARG A 27 4.43 -2.68 -25.14
N ALA A 28 4.20 -3.96 -25.49
CA ALA A 28 4.23 -5.05 -24.52
C ALA A 28 5.64 -5.24 -23.92
N MET A 29 6.70 -5.04 -24.71
CA MET A 29 8.08 -5.03 -24.20
C MET A 29 8.34 -3.88 -23.24
N ILE A 30 7.88 -2.67 -23.58
CA ILE A 30 8.01 -1.50 -22.71
C ILE A 30 7.28 -1.75 -21.39
N ASP A 31 6.06 -2.28 -21.42
CA ASP A 31 5.30 -2.66 -20.23
C ASP A 31 6.05 -3.71 -19.38
N ALA A 32 6.58 -4.76 -20.02
CA ALA A 32 7.33 -5.82 -19.34
C ALA A 32 8.59 -5.29 -18.62
N VAL A 33 9.37 -4.44 -19.27
CA VAL A 33 10.59 -3.84 -18.69
C VAL A 33 10.22 -2.87 -17.55
N VAL A 34 9.17 -2.08 -17.72
CA VAL A 34 8.72 -1.14 -16.67
C VAL A 34 8.20 -1.90 -15.45
N ARG A 35 7.46 -2.99 -15.63
CA ARG A 35 7.01 -3.86 -14.52
C ARG A 35 8.18 -4.51 -13.77
N GLY A 36 9.26 -4.84 -14.46
CA GLY A 36 10.50 -5.33 -13.84
C GLY A 36 11.45 -4.23 -13.37
N GLY A 37 10.97 -3.00 -13.20
CA GLY A 37 11.74 -1.88 -12.66
C GLY A 37 12.94 -1.47 -13.51
N GLY A 38 12.90 -1.75 -14.81
CA GLY A 38 13.98 -1.43 -15.75
C GLY A 38 15.16 -2.40 -15.75
N THR A 39 15.18 -3.43 -14.91
CA THR A 39 16.32 -4.38 -14.85
C THR A 39 15.95 -5.79 -15.24
N GLN A 40 14.65 -6.09 -15.33
CA GLN A 40 14.14 -7.40 -15.73
C GLN A 40 12.91 -7.19 -16.60
N ALA A 41 12.62 -8.16 -17.46
CA ALA A 41 11.39 -8.17 -18.25
C ALA A 41 10.94 -9.61 -18.44
N GLN A 42 9.64 -9.84 -18.31
CA GLN A 42 9.01 -11.10 -18.68
C GLN A 42 7.93 -10.76 -19.69
N PHE A 43 7.99 -11.36 -20.87
CA PHE A 43 7.09 -11.04 -21.96
C PHE A 43 6.58 -12.31 -22.63
N SER A 44 5.42 -12.19 -23.27
CA SER A 44 4.83 -13.23 -24.10
C SER A 44 4.40 -12.59 -25.41
N ILE A 45 5.30 -12.60 -26.39
CA ILE A 45 5.09 -11.90 -27.66
C ILE A 45 5.35 -12.88 -28.79
N PRO A 46 4.32 -13.25 -29.57
CA PRO A 46 4.47 -14.20 -30.68
C PRO A 46 5.56 -13.80 -31.68
N GLU A 47 5.68 -12.50 -31.97
CA GLU A 47 6.69 -11.93 -32.87
C GLU A 47 8.12 -12.07 -32.34
N LEU A 48 8.30 -12.21 -31.02
CA LEU A 48 9.60 -12.36 -30.36
C LEU A 48 9.86 -13.79 -29.88
N GLY A 49 9.20 -14.78 -30.50
CA GLY A 49 9.36 -16.18 -30.15
C GLY A 49 8.51 -16.65 -28.97
N GLY A 50 7.46 -15.90 -28.61
CA GLY A 50 6.52 -16.26 -27.56
C GLY A 50 6.99 -15.82 -26.18
N MET A 51 7.02 -16.76 -25.22
CA MET A 51 7.42 -16.51 -23.84
C MET A 51 8.92 -16.25 -23.76
N GLY A 52 9.33 -15.16 -23.12
CA GLY A 52 10.73 -14.82 -22.92
C GLY A 52 10.95 -14.07 -21.61
N GLN A 53 12.19 -14.12 -21.14
CA GLN A 53 12.67 -13.38 -19.98
C GLN A 53 13.98 -12.68 -20.35
N TRP A 54 14.09 -11.43 -19.94
CA TRP A 54 15.31 -10.66 -20.06
C TRP A 54 15.72 -10.14 -18.68
N SER A 55 17.03 -10.04 -18.47
CA SER A 55 17.63 -9.44 -17.29
C SER A 55 18.84 -8.60 -17.67
N LEU A 56 18.97 -7.42 -17.07
CA LEU A 56 20.06 -6.48 -17.34
C LEU A 56 21.39 -7.08 -16.87
N GLY A 57 22.32 -7.29 -17.81
CA GLY A 57 23.60 -7.94 -17.54
C GLY A 57 23.51 -9.45 -17.27
N GLY A 58 22.32 -10.04 -17.40
CA GLY A 58 22.08 -11.46 -17.22
C GLY A 58 21.78 -12.18 -18.55
N MET A 59 21.10 -13.32 -18.43
CA MET A 59 20.75 -14.15 -19.58
C MET A 59 19.42 -13.69 -20.20
N THR A 60 19.38 -13.62 -21.53
CA THR A 60 18.15 -13.39 -22.29
C THR A 60 17.62 -14.74 -22.74
N MET A 61 16.44 -15.12 -22.27
CA MET A 61 15.72 -16.30 -22.73
C MET A 61 14.59 -15.86 -23.65
N VAL A 62 14.52 -16.46 -24.82
CA VAL A 62 13.40 -16.33 -25.77
C VAL A 62 12.83 -17.72 -26.01
N GLY A 63 11.54 -17.82 -26.36
CA GLY A 63 10.89 -19.12 -26.51
C GLY A 63 11.48 -20.00 -27.61
N ASP A 64 12.16 -19.39 -28.58
CA ASP A 64 13.03 -20.09 -29.54
C ASP A 64 14.49 -20.10 -29.05
N MET A 65 14.81 -21.07 -28.18
CA MET A 65 16.13 -21.19 -27.54
C MET A 65 17.30 -21.34 -28.54
N PHE A 66 17.04 -21.74 -29.77
CA PHE A 66 18.07 -21.93 -30.80
C PHE A 66 18.31 -20.68 -31.64
N ASN A 67 17.44 -19.68 -31.52
CA ASN A 67 17.53 -18.43 -32.28
C ASN A 67 18.37 -17.38 -31.53
N THR A 68 19.69 -17.49 -31.67
CA THR A 68 20.65 -16.58 -31.05
C THR A 68 20.53 -15.15 -31.59
N GLY A 69 20.14 -14.98 -32.86
CA GLY A 69 19.84 -13.66 -33.43
C GLY A 69 18.67 -12.99 -32.73
N LEU A 70 17.60 -13.73 -32.47
CA LEU A 70 16.43 -13.24 -31.75
C LEU A 70 16.76 -12.89 -30.29
N GLN A 71 17.58 -13.69 -29.61
CA GLN A 71 18.07 -13.36 -28.26
C GLN A 71 18.84 -12.04 -28.23
N ALA A 72 19.73 -11.81 -29.21
CA ALA A 72 20.47 -10.56 -29.32
C ALA A 72 19.53 -9.37 -29.57
N THR A 73 18.55 -9.53 -30.46
CA THR A 73 17.52 -8.53 -30.73
C THR A 73 16.73 -8.16 -29.47
N VAL A 74 16.24 -9.16 -28.73
CA VAL A 74 15.50 -8.93 -27.47
C VAL A 74 16.40 -8.26 -26.43
N SER A 75 17.65 -8.70 -26.31
CA SER A 75 18.60 -8.12 -25.36
C SER A 75 18.87 -6.64 -25.65
N ASN A 76 19.08 -6.28 -26.91
CA ASN A 76 19.29 -4.90 -27.33
C ASN A 76 18.03 -4.06 -27.11
N LEU A 77 16.87 -4.56 -27.55
CA LEU A 77 15.57 -3.90 -27.37
C LEU A 77 15.30 -3.58 -25.89
N CYS A 78 15.43 -4.57 -25.01
CA CYS A 78 15.25 -4.37 -23.57
C CYS A 78 16.29 -3.41 -22.97
N GLY A 79 17.55 -3.50 -23.38
CA GLY A 79 18.62 -2.63 -22.91
C GLY A 79 18.36 -1.16 -23.26
N GLU A 80 17.84 -0.89 -24.46
CA GLU A 80 17.45 0.45 -24.87
C GLU A 80 16.24 0.97 -24.10
N ILE A 81 15.20 0.15 -23.92
CA ILE A 81 14.03 0.51 -23.12
C ILE A 81 14.43 0.80 -21.66
N SER A 82 15.28 -0.04 -21.08
CA SER A 82 15.83 0.14 -19.73
C SER A 82 16.59 1.47 -19.60
N SER A 83 17.45 1.77 -20.58
CA SER A 83 18.22 3.01 -20.62
C SER A 83 17.32 4.24 -20.77
N ALA A 84 16.27 4.14 -21.58
CA ALA A 84 15.29 5.20 -21.75
C ALA A 84 14.44 5.40 -20.48
N HIS A 85 14.06 4.31 -19.81
CA HIS A 85 13.33 4.35 -18.55
C HIS A 85 14.13 5.02 -17.42
N ALA A 86 15.44 4.78 -17.38
CA ALA A 86 16.34 5.44 -16.43
C ALA A 86 16.47 6.95 -16.68
N GLN A 87 16.34 7.39 -17.93
CA GLN A 87 16.44 8.81 -18.31
C GLN A 87 15.11 9.56 -18.18
N SER A 88 13.98 8.90 -18.42
CA SER A 88 12.66 9.53 -18.42
C SER A 88 11.53 8.53 -18.15
N PRO A 89 10.46 8.95 -17.44
CA PRO A 89 9.30 8.09 -17.23
C PRO A 89 8.60 7.80 -18.57
N LEU A 90 8.55 6.52 -18.94
CA LEU A 90 7.93 6.06 -20.19
C LEU A 90 6.40 5.98 -20.10
N TYR A 91 5.88 5.82 -18.87
CA TYR A 91 4.45 5.88 -18.59
C TYR A 91 4.09 7.15 -17.84
N GLU A 92 2.96 7.70 -18.25
CA GLU A 92 2.33 8.84 -17.63
C GLU A 92 1.88 8.40 -16.25
N ARG A 93 2.61 8.82 -15.23
CA ARG A 93 2.17 8.62 -13.85
C ARG A 93 0.88 9.40 -13.70
N PRO A 94 -0.23 8.81 -13.19
CA PRO A 94 -1.48 9.53 -13.05
C PRO A 94 -1.21 10.82 -12.31
N GLN A 95 -1.37 11.94 -13.01
CA GLN A 95 -1.28 13.24 -12.40
C GLN A 95 -2.58 13.39 -11.64
N HIS A 96 -2.54 13.09 -10.34
CA HIS A 96 -3.59 13.51 -9.44
C HIS A 96 -3.47 15.03 -9.32
N THR A 97 -3.87 15.76 -10.35
CA THR A 97 -4.16 17.19 -10.27
C THR A 97 -5.42 17.34 -9.43
N GLY A 98 -5.29 17.14 -8.12
CA GLY A 98 -6.27 17.59 -7.15
C GLY A 98 -6.18 19.10 -7.09
N SER A 99 -6.87 19.80 -7.98
CA SER A 99 -7.18 21.21 -7.79
C SER A 99 -8.17 21.31 -6.63
N TRP A 100 -7.67 21.40 -5.41
CA TRP A 100 -8.48 21.77 -4.26
C TRP A 100 -8.76 23.26 -4.36
N GLN A 101 -9.92 23.61 -4.93
CA GLN A 101 -10.39 24.98 -4.98
C GLN A 101 -10.88 25.39 -3.58
N ALA A 102 -9.94 25.82 -2.73
CA ALA A 102 -10.27 26.44 -1.45
C ALA A 102 -10.88 27.82 -1.72
N GLN A 103 -12.19 27.94 -1.55
CA GLN A 103 -12.88 29.23 -1.55
C GLN A 103 -12.59 29.95 -0.23
N GLY A 104 -11.41 30.55 -0.13
CA GLY A 104 -10.93 31.28 1.02
C GLY A 104 -9.83 32.24 0.60
N ASN A 105 -9.99 33.50 0.98
CA ASN A 105 -9.21 34.64 0.54
C ASN A 105 -7.69 34.44 0.74
N GLY A 106 -6.95 34.19 -0.37
CA GLY A 106 -5.53 34.49 -0.49
C GLY A 106 -4.51 33.39 -0.16
N ALA A 107 -4.50 32.27 -0.89
CA ALA A 107 -3.30 31.57 -1.36
C ALA A 107 -3.70 30.35 -2.22
N SER A 108 -3.56 30.44 -3.54
CA SER A 108 -3.59 29.26 -4.41
C SER A 108 -2.26 28.52 -4.26
N LEU A 109 -2.21 27.54 -3.36
CA LEU A 109 -1.12 26.57 -3.37
C LEU A 109 -1.37 25.66 -4.58
N THR A 110 -0.66 25.93 -5.67
CA THR A 110 -0.63 25.09 -6.87
C THR A 110 0.50 24.07 -6.68
N TRP A 111 0.16 22.79 -6.66
CA TRP A 111 1.06 21.69 -6.34
C TRP A 111 1.67 21.20 -7.65
N SER A 112 2.73 21.88 -8.09
CA SER A 112 3.36 21.66 -9.40
C SER A 112 4.50 20.64 -9.29
N GLY A 113 4.19 19.36 -9.45
CA GLY A 113 5.21 18.29 -9.55
C GLY A 113 4.55 16.93 -9.48
N GLY A 114 5.00 15.95 -10.26
CA GLY A 114 4.42 14.60 -10.40
C GLY A 114 4.50 13.70 -9.16
N ASN A 115 4.44 14.29 -7.97
CA ASN A 115 4.55 13.65 -6.67
C ASN A 115 3.35 14.09 -5.81
N TRP A 116 2.80 13.17 -5.01
CA TRP A 116 1.64 13.44 -4.16
C TRP A 116 1.97 14.28 -2.91
N TRP A 117 3.24 14.63 -2.68
CA TRP A 117 3.68 15.43 -1.55
C TRP A 117 3.96 16.89 -1.96
N PRO A 118 3.92 17.86 -1.01
CA PRO A 118 4.19 19.25 -1.30
C PRO A 118 5.54 19.47 -1.99
N ALA A 119 5.54 20.25 -3.07
CA ALA A 119 6.75 20.53 -3.87
C ALA A 119 7.85 21.26 -3.06
N GLU A 120 7.46 21.99 -2.01
CA GLU A 120 8.37 22.64 -1.06
C GLU A 120 9.29 21.66 -0.32
N LEU A 121 8.89 20.38 -0.20
CA LEU A 121 9.69 19.34 0.44
C LEU A 121 10.82 18.83 -0.47
N GLY A 122 10.72 19.07 -1.79
CA GLY A 122 11.72 18.64 -2.76
C GLY A 122 11.71 17.14 -3.03
N GLN A 123 12.91 16.55 -3.15
CA GLN A 123 13.11 15.13 -3.44
C GLN A 123 13.22 14.31 -2.14
N PRO A 124 12.43 13.24 -1.97
CA PRO A 124 12.52 12.39 -0.80
C PRO A 124 13.79 11.53 -0.87
N SER A 125 14.38 11.22 0.29
CA SER A 125 15.47 10.25 0.38
C SER A 125 14.95 8.81 0.28
N SER A 126 13.69 8.59 0.66
CA SER A 126 13.02 7.31 0.61
C SER A 126 11.51 7.55 0.48
N SER A 127 10.86 6.82 -0.42
CA SER A 127 9.41 6.83 -0.58
C SER A 127 8.92 5.42 -0.89
N GLY A 128 7.68 5.13 -0.52
CA GLY A 128 7.08 3.82 -0.74
C GLY A 128 5.59 3.85 -0.51
N SER A 129 4.91 2.77 -0.85
CA SER A 129 3.50 2.57 -0.55
C SER A 129 3.25 1.15 -0.05
N GLN A 130 2.41 1.03 0.97
CA GLN A 130 2.01 -0.25 1.55
C GLN A 130 0.57 -0.13 2.07
N ASN A 131 -0.29 -1.11 1.73
CA ASN A 131 -1.69 -1.17 2.17
C ASN A 131 -2.47 0.15 2.06
N GLY A 132 -2.31 0.88 0.95
CA GLY A 132 -3.02 2.14 0.70
C GLY A 132 -2.43 3.38 1.38
N LEU A 133 -1.41 3.22 2.23
CA LEU A 133 -0.60 4.32 2.76
C LEU A 133 0.63 4.51 1.88
N SER A 134 0.78 5.69 1.28
CA SER A 134 2.05 6.11 0.68
C SER A 134 2.82 6.99 1.66
N TYR A 135 4.14 6.85 1.74
CA TYR A 135 5.00 7.68 2.58
C TYR A 135 6.18 8.23 1.77
N ALA A 136 6.67 9.41 2.17
CA ALA A 136 7.84 10.05 1.59
C ALA A 136 8.63 10.77 2.70
N ILE A 137 9.91 10.43 2.84
CA ILE A 137 10.80 10.90 3.91
C ILE A 137 11.75 11.95 3.33
N PHE A 138 11.85 13.10 4.02
CA PHE A 138 12.68 14.25 3.65
C PHE A 138 13.63 14.60 4.81
N PRO A 139 14.79 13.92 4.93
CA PRO A 139 15.74 14.17 6.01
C PRO A 139 16.29 15.60 5.98
N SER A 140 16.47 16.16 4.78
CA SER A 140 16.99 17.52 4.55
C SER A 140 16.16 18.60 5.24
N CYS A 141 14.84 18.39 5.31
CA CYS A 141 13.89 19.33 5.91
C CYS A 141 13.26 18.80 7.21
N ARG A 142 13.66 17.61 7.67
CA ARG A 142 13.05 16.90 8.82
C ARG A 142 11.53 16.77 8.65
N ARG A 143 11.10 16.26 7.48
CA ARG A 143 9.67 16.09 7.16
C ARG A 143 9.37 14.68 6.72
N LEU A 144 8.18 14.21 7.05
CA LEU A 144 7.59 12.97 6.57
C LEU A 144 6.21 13.31 5.99
N ALA A 145 6.03 13.12 4.69
CA ALA A 145 4.70 13.17 4.11
C ALA A 145 4.09 11.77 4.13
N THR A 146 2.80 11.66 4.41
CA THR A 146 2.03 10.43 4.23
C THR A 146 0.75 10.71 3.47
N ASN A 147 0.35 9.80 2.59
CA ASN A 147 -0.91 9.82 1.88
C ASN A 147 -1.71 8.57 2.26
N LEU A 148 -2.76 8.77 3.06
CA LEU A 148 -3.70 7.73 3.46
C LEU A 148 -4.99 7.94 2.67
N GLU A 149 -5.28 7.04 1.74
CA GLU A 149 -6.53 7.07 0.94
C GLU A 149 -6.80 8.42 0.23
N GLY A 150 -5.73 9.10 -0.21
CA GLY A 150 -5.81 10.42 -0.85
C GLY A 150 -5.66 11.60 0.11
N ARG A 151 -5.67 11.37 1.43
CA ARG A 151 -5.39 12.41 2.44
C ARG A 151 -3.89 12.52 2.67
N ILE A 152 -3.31 13.61 2.19
CA ILE A 152 -1.90 13.95 2.39
C ILE A 152 -1.76 14.69 3.72
N THR A 153 -0.91 14.18 4.61
CA THR A 153 -0.55 14.80 5.89
C THR A 153 0.96 14.90 5.97
N VAL A 154 1.48 16.04 6.41
CA VAL A 154 2.92 16.26 6.60
C VAL A 154 3.24 16.32 8.08
N TYR A 155 4.11 15.43 8.52
CA TYR A 155 4.61 15.30 9.86
C TYR A 155 6.03 15.87 9.97
N ASP A 156 6.34 16.43 11.14
CA ASP A 156 7.70 16.76 11.54
C ASP A 156 8.37 15.47 12.02
N THR A 157 9.51 15.11 11.42
CA THR A 157 10.29 13.97 11.91
C THR A 157 11.16 14.33 13.12
N LEU A 158 11.13 15.58 13.58
CA LEU A 158 11.98 16.10 14.66
C LEU A 158 13.46 15.76 14.40
N ASP A 159 14.11 15.05 15.32
CA ASP A 159 15.47 14.53 15.14
C ASP A 159 15.50 13.05 14.71
N HIS A 160 14.36 12.43 14.41
CA HIS A 160 14.28 11.05 13.94
C HIS A 160 14.67 10.94 12.46
N SER A 161 15.78 10.25 12.21
CA SER A 161 16.20 9.81 10.88
C SER A 161 15.54 8.46 10.60
N ILE A 162 14.48 8.46 9.80
CA ILE A 162 13.71 7.26 9.48
C ILE A 162 14.45 6.46 8.39
N GLY A 163 14.91 5.26 8.75
CA GLY A 163 15.65 4.36 7.85
C GLY A 163 14.82 3.19 7.30
N GLY A 164 13.67 2.88 7.91
CA GLY A 164 12.81 1.79 7.49
C GLY A 164 11.36 1.95 7.94
N VAL A 165 10.44 1.33 7.21
CA VAL A 165 9.00 1.37 7.50
C VAL A 165 8.50 -0.05 7.74
N GLY A 166 7.75 -0.25 8.83
CA GLY A 166 7.16 -1.55 9.18
C GLY A 166 5.70 -1.38 9.61
N GLN A 167 4.80 -2.15 8.99
CA GLN A 167 3.42 -2.23 9.44
C GLN A 167 3.25 -3.40 10.42
N GLN A 168 2.65 -3.13 11.57
CA GLN A 168 2.20 -4.18 12.47
C GLN A 168 0.79 -4.62 12.03
N GLN A 169 0.63 -5.88 11.59
CA GLN A 169 -0.65 -6.40 11.06
C GLN A 169 -1.69 -6.77 12.15
N SER A 170 -1.52 -6.31 13.39
CA SER A 170 -2.37 -6.71 14.51
C SER A 170 -3.39 -5.64 14.87
N GLY A 171 -4.63 -5.80 14.39
CA GLY A 171 -5.87 -5.21 14.94
C GLY A 171 -6.08 -3.71 14.78
N ASP A 172 -5.07 -2.91 15.11
CA ASP A 172 -5.00 -1.47 14.90
C ASP A 172 -3.94 -1.24 13.83
N ALA A 173 -4.31 -0.62 12.69
CA ALA A 173 -3.38 -0.29 11.61
C ALA A 173 -2.41 0.83 12.05
N SER A 174 -1.58 0.52 13.04
CA SER A 174 -0.61 1.42 13.64
C SER A 174 0.69 1.33 12.84
N TRP A 175 0.96 2.39 12.11
CA TRP A 175 2.15 2.52 11.29
C TRP A 175 3.34 2.90 12.17
N THR A 176 4.38 2.08 12.13
CA THR A 176 5.59 2.32 12.91
C THR A 176 6.79 2.47 11.97
N PHE A 177 7.55 3.52 12.22
CA PHE A 177 8.74 3.89 11.48
C PHE A 177 9.96 3.56 12.33
N THR A 178 11.01 3.01 11.73
CA THR A 178 12.26 2.73 12.45
C THR A 178 13.19 3.92 12.30
N SER A 179 13.56 4.52 13.43
CA SER A 179 14.55 5.61 13.52
C SER A 179 15.83 5.13 14.22
N GLN A 180 16.86 5.98 14.24
CA GLN A 180 18.08 5.73 15.00
C GLN A 180 17.85 5.61 16.52
N TYR A 181 16.72 6.14 17.02
CA TYR A 181 16.33 6.07 18.42
C TYR A 181 15.36 4.92 18.72
N GLY A 182 15.09 4.05 17.74
CA GLY A 182 14.10 2.98 17.83
C GLY A 182 12.84 3.27 17.03
N THR A 183 11.79 2.50 17.28
CA THR A 183 10.52 2.56 16.54
C THR A 183 9.66 3.74 17.03
N VAL A 184 9.20 4.56 16.09
CA VAL A 184 8.35 5.73 16.32
C VAL A 184 7.03 5.55 15.58
N ARG A 185 5.90 5.81 16.25
CA ARG A 185 4.58 5.68 15.63
C ARG A 185 4.20 6.96 14.93
N LEU A 186 3.41 6.85 13.88
CA LEU A 186 2.88 8.02 13.16
C LEU A 186 2.09 8.96 14.08
N ALA A 187 1.35 8.39 15.04
CA ALA A 187 0.52 9.13 15.99
C ALA A 187 1.33 9.99 16.98
N ASP A 188 2.60 9.66 17.22
CA ASP A 188 3.47 10.39 18.14
C ASP A 188 4.22 11.54 17.44
N MET A 189 4.10 11.66 16.11
CA MET A 189 4.78 12.71 15.35
C MET A 189 3.93 13.98 15.28
N PRO A 190 4.52 15.17 15.49
CA PRO A 190 3.80 16.43 15.31
C PRO A 190 3.40 16.63 13.86
N VAL A 191 2.15 17.02 13.61
CA VAL A 191 1.67 17.38 12.27
C VAL A 191 2.02 18.85 12.00
N VAL A 192 2.70 19.13 10.89
CA VAL A 192 3.12 20.49 10.50
C VAL A 192 2.07 21.15 9.61
N ASN A 193 1.38 20.38 8.77
CA ASN A 193 0.23 20.84 7.98
C ASN A 193 -0.94 19.87 8.16
N SER A 194 -1.85 20.19 9.07
CA SER A 194 -3.21 19.67 9.04
C SER A 194 -4.09 20.71 8.36
N VAL A 195 -4.80 20.35 7.28
CA VAL A 195 -6.12 20.96 7.08
C VAL A 195 -7.04 20.21 8.04
N SER A 196 -6.92 20.53 9.34
CA SER A 196 -7.89 20.09 10.33
C SER A 196 -9.16 20.90 10.10
N VAL A 197 -10.22 20.27 9.61
CA VAL A 197 -11.57 20.69 10.00
C VAL A 197 -11.74 20.19 11.43
N GLU A 198 -11.31 21.00 12.37
CA GLU A 198 -11.63 20.78 13.78
C GLU A 198 -13.08 21.20 14.02
N PRO A 199 -13.93 20.37 14.65
CA PRO A 199 -15.18 20.83 15.21
C PRO A 199 -14.84 21.83 16.31
N GLN A 200 -15.39 23.04 16.20
CA GLN A 200 -15.24 24.12 17.15
C GLN A 200 -15.46 23.63 18.59
N SER A 201 -14.35 23.57 19.33
CA SER A 201 -14.38 23.64 20.79
C SER A 201 -14.43 25.13 21.13
N SER A 202 -15.60 25.64 21.50
CA SER A 202 -15.70 27.00 22.03
C SER A 202 -15.21 27.01 23.47
N GLU A 203 -14.05 27.64 23.69
CA GLU A 203 -13.54 28.11 24.98
C GLU A 203 -14.48 29.17 25.60
N SER A 204 -14.59 29.18 26.94
CA SER A 204 -14.38 30.42 27.71
C SER A 204 -14.13 30.13 29.21
N ASP A 205 -12.94 30.51 29.65
CA ASP A 205 -12.56 31.27 30.87
C ASP A 205 -12.93 30.85 32.32
N GLN A 206 -11.87 30.39 33.01
CA GLN A 206 -11.23 30.98 34.23
C GLN A 206 -11.89 30.94 35.66
N PRO A 207 -11.05 31.05 36.74
CA PRO A 207 -11.23 30.38 38.04
C PRO A 207 -11.58 31.30 39.23
N THR A 208 -12.14 30.74 40.33
CA THR A 208 -11.83 31.02 41.76
C THR A 208 -12.88 30.38 42.70
N SER A 209 -12.39 29.86 43.84
CA SER A 209 -13.02 29.39 45.10
C SER A 209 -14.47 29.83 45.39
N GLU A 210 -15.34 29.05 46.05
CA GLU A 210 -15.23 28.66 47.46
C GLU A 210 -16.40 27.71 47.84
N GLN A 211 -16.09 26.65 48.61
CA GLN A 211 -16.89 25.92 49.61
C GLN A 211 -18.43 25.75 49.45
N ALA A 212 -18.88 24.48 49.41
CA ALA A 212 -19.63 23.86 50.53
C ALA A 212 -20.18 22.46 50.18
N LEU A 213 -19.70 21.46 50.94
CA LEU A 213 -20.49 20.43 51.62
C LEU A 213 -21.67 19.77 50.86
N VAL A 214 -21.52 18.50 50.44
CA VAL A 214 -22.20 17.33 51.04
C VAL A 214 -21.79 16.03 50.32
N GLU A 215 -21.32 15.07 51.12
CA GLU A 215 -21.23 13.64 50.78
C GLU A 215 -22.54 12.95 51.26
N PRO A 216 -22.66 11.62 51.19
CA PRO A 216 -23.18 10.80 50.09
C PRO A 216 -24.64 10.36 50.33
N SER A 217 -25.34 9.89 49.28
CA SER A 217 -26.49 9.02 49.51
C SER A 217 -26.64 7.95 48.43
N MET A 218 -26.69 6.72 48.93
CA MET A 218 -27.04 5.48 48.23
C MET A 218 -28.29 5.67 47.36
N ARG A 219 -28.38 4.93 46.24
CA ARG A 219 -29.35 3.81 46.09
C ARG A 219 -29.50 3.32 44.63
N ALA A 220 -29.43 1.99 44.53
CA ALA A 220 -30.12 1.07 43.60
C ALA A 220 -29.56 0.83 42.18
N GLN A 221 -28.95 -0.36 42.03
CA GLN A 221 -29.13 -1.26 40.87
C GLN A 221 -30.63 -1.42 40.51
N PRO A 222 -30.93 -1.78 39.24
CA PRO A 222 -31.31 -3.16 39.01
C PRO A 222 -30.63 -3.82 37.80
N GLU A 223 -30.46 -5.14 37.94
CA GLU A 223 -30.06 -6.15 36.98
C GLU A 223 -31.16 -6.45 35.92
N PRO A 224 -30.88 -7.31 34.91
CA PRO A 224 -31.51 -7.31 33.59
C PRO A 224 -32.79 -8.15 33.50
N VAL A 225 -33.60 -7.90 32.47
CA VAL A 225 -34.61 -8.85 31.99
C VAL A 225 -34.38 -9.19 30.53
N GLN A 226 -34.16 -10.48 30.31
CA GLN A 226 -34.01 -11.19 29.05
C GLN A 226 -35.35 -11.86 28.70
N SER A 227 -35.71 -11.90 27.39
CA SER A 227 -36.55 -12.89 26.66
C SER A 227 -37.15 -12.20 25.41
N ALA A 228 -36.57 -12.30 24.21
CA ALA A 228 -36.64 -13.39 23.20
C ALA A 228 -37.98 -13.44 22.43
N PRO A 229 -38.08 -14.15 21.29
CA PRO A 229 -37.45 -13.86 19.99
C PRO A 229 -38.51 -13.82 18.85
N SER A 230 -38.17 -13.28 17.67
CA SER A 230 -38.95 -13.51 16.46
C SER A 230 -38.08 -14.22 15.43
N SER A 231 -38.41 -15.48 15.18
CA SER A 231 -37.81 -16.33 14.17
C SER A 231 -38.47 -16.09 12.81
N ALA A 232 -37.65 -15.96 11.76
CA ALA A 232 -37.96 -16.53 10.46
C ALA A 232 -36.64 -16.87 9.74
N GLN A 233 -36.49 -18.15 9.46
CA GLN A 233 -35.34 -18.82 8.90
C GLN A 233 -35.10 -18.44 7.43
N THR A 234 -33.83 -18.41 7.02
CA THR A 234 -33.43 -19.04 5.75
C THR A 234 -32.16 -19.84 5.98
N VAL A 235 -32.34 -21.15 5.95
CA VAL A 235 -31.29 -22.14 5.77
C VAL A 235 -30.61 -21.90 4.42
N HIS A 236 -29.37 -21.45 4.46
CA HIS A 236 -28.43 -21.65 3.36
C HIS A 236 -27.09 -21.97 4.02
N GLY A 237 -26.75 -23.25 4.10
CA GLY A 237 -25.38 -23.68 4.43
C GLY A 237 -24.47 -23.10 3.36
N SER A 238 -23.86 -21.96 3.65
CA SER A 238 -22.91 -21.33 2.75
C SER A 238 -21.67 -22.21 2.69
N LEU A 239 -21.12 -22.41 1.49
CA LEU A 239 -19.83 -23.07 1.28
C LEU A 239 -18.70 -22.41 2.11
N GLN A 240 -18.90 -21.16 2.55
CA GLN A 240 -18.02 -20.43 3.46
C GLN A 240 -17.99 -21.00 4.89
N ASP A 241 -19.09 -21.57 5.40
CA ASP A 241 -19.13 -22.17 6.74
C ASP A 241 -18.36 -23.50 6.74
N VAL A 242 -18.52 -24.29 5.67
CA VAL A 242 -17.77 -25.53 5.42
C VAL A 242 -16.26 -25.24 5.32
N GLU A 243 -15.86 -24.22 4.56
CA GLU A 243 -14.45 -23.82 4.42
C GLU A 243 -13.85 -23.26 5.72
N ALA A 244 -14.66 -22.54 6.51
CA ALA A 244 -14.27 -22.08 7.85
C ALA A 244 -14.08 -23.25 8.83
N ILE A 245 -14.92 -24.28 8.76
CA ILE A 245 -14.81 -25.49 9.59
C ILE A 245 -13.54 -26.28 9.23
N PHE A 246 -13.23 -26.45 7.94
CA PHE A 246 -11.98 -27.09 7.51
C PHE A 246 -10.73 -26.30 7.92
N SER A 247 -10.77 -24.97 7.80
CA SER A 247 -9.68 -24.08 8.26
C SER A 247 -9.49 -24.15 9.78
N ALA A 248 -10.58 -24.30 10.54
CA ALA A 248 -10.52 -24.48 11.98
C ALA A 248 -9.92 -25.84 12.38
N LEU A 249 -10.25 -26.92 11.64
CA LEU A 249 -9.66 -28.25 11.83
C LEU A 249 -8.15 -28.26 11.57
N GLU A 250 -7.67 -27.53 10.56
CA GLU A 250 -6.24 -27.40 10.27
C GLU A 250 -5.48 -26.66 11.38
N LYS A 251 -6.02 -25.53 11.85
CA LYS A 251 -5.45 -24.79 13.00
C LYS A 251 -5.45 -25.61 14.28
N LEU A 252 -6.50 -26.41 14.51
CA LEU A 252 -6.57 -27.32 15.66
C LEU A 252 -5.45 -28.37 15.62
N GLY A 253 -5.15 -28.89 14.42
CA GLY A 253 -4.04 -29.82 14.20
C GLY A 253 -2.68 -29.20 14.48
N GLN A 254 -2.44 -27.98 14.01
CA GLN A 254 -1.20 -27.25 14.26
C GLN A 254 -1.00 -26.95 15.75
N LEU A 255 -2.05 -26.56 16.47
CA LEU A 255 -1.95 -26.29 17.90
C LEU A 255 -1.67 -27.55 18.74
N LYS A 256 -2.17 -28.71 18.32
CA LYS A 256 -1.79 -30.01 18.90
C LYS A 256 -0.32 -30.33 18.62
N GLU A 257 0.15 -30.13 17.39
CA GLU A 257 1.55 -30.41 17.00
C GLU A 257 2.54 -29.51 17.76
N MET A 258 2.15 -28.26 18.03
CA MET A 258 2.93 -27.35 18.89
C MET A 258 2.87 -27.70 20.39
N GLY A 259 2.14 -28.75 20.79
CA GLY A 259 2.00 -29.18 22.18
C GLY A 259 1.21 -28.22 23.06
N VAL A 260 0.44 -27.30 22.46
CA VAL A 260 -0.37 -26.31 23.16
C VAL A 260 -1.70 -26.91 23.63
N LEU A 261 -2.20 -27.93 22.92
CA LEU A 261 -3.40 -28.68 23.30
C LEU A 261 -3.08 -30.12 23.69
N THR A 262 -3.80 -30.62 24.68
CA THR A 262 -3.78 -32.04 25.04
C THR A 262 -4.61 -32.88 24.04
N ASP A 263 -4.34 -34.19 23.99
CA ASP A 263 -5.06 -35.11 23.10
C ASP A 263 -6.58 -35.14 23.35
N GLU A 264 -7.02 -34.98 24.60
CA GLU A 264 -8.44 -34.95 24.99
C GLU A 264 -9.14 -33.68 24.51
N GLU A 265 -8.49 -32.52 24.62
CA GLU A 265 -9.02 -31.23 24.15
C GLU A 265 -9.13 -31.20 22.62
N PHE A 266 -8.13 -31.74 21.93
CA PHE A 266 -8.15 -31.89 20.48
C PHE A 266 -9.29 -32.80 20.02
N SER A 267 -9.47 -33.97 20.64
CA SER A 267 -10.51 -34.93 20.25
C SER A 267 -11.92 -34.39 20.48
N THR A 268 -12.14 -33.69 21.59
CA THR A 268 -13.41 -33.03 21.90
C THR A 268 -13.75 -31.97 20.85
N LYS A 269 -12.81 -31.06 20.56
CA LYS A 269 -13.04 -29.95 19.61
C LYS A 269 -13.15 -30.40 18.16
N LYS A 270 -12.39 -31.44 17.77
CA LYS A 270 -12.53 -32.07 16.44
C LYS A 270 -13.93 -32.64 16.23
N THR A 271 -14.48 -33.33 17.23
CA THR A 271 -15.83 -33.91 17.15
C THR A 271 -16.90 -32.83 17.06
N GLU A 272 -16.74 -31.74 17.81
CA GLU A 272 -17.65 -30.59 17.78
C GLU A 272 -17.65 -29.87 16.42
N LEU A 273 -16.47 -29.69 15.82
CA LEU A 273 -16.32 -29.07 14.49
C LEU A 273 -16.87 -29.97 13.37
N LEU A 274 -16.65 -31.28 13.45
CA LEU A 274 -17.20 -32.23 12.48
C LEU A 274 -18.73 -32.38 12.59
N ALA A 275 -19.30 -32.23 13.78
CA ALA A 275 -20.76 -32.26 13.97
C ALA A 275 -21.47 -31.00 13.43
N ARG A 276 -20.69 -29.96 13.08
CA ARG A 276 -21.18 -28.69 12.54
C ARG A 276 -21.15 -28.63 11.01
N LEU A 277 -20.55 -29.64 10.38
CA LEU A 277 -20.55 -29.87 8.93
C LEU A 277 -21.83 -30.60 8.49
#